data_AF-A0A0B1SRY3-F1
#
_entry.id   AF-A0A0B1SRY3-F1
#
_cell.length_a   1.000
_cell.length_b   1.000
_cell.length_c   1.000
_cell.angle_alpha   90.00
_cell.angle_beta   90.00
_cell.angle_gamma   90.00
#
_symmetry.space_group_name_H-M   'P 1'
#
loop_
_entity.id
_entity.type
_entity.pdbx_description
1 polymer ?
#
loop_
_entity_poly.entity_id
_entity_poly.type
_entity_poly.pdbx_seq_one_letter_code
_entity_poly.pdbx_strand_id
1 'polypeptide(L)'
;MVVTFQSFLSRGLDSVPLVVFYLKTLLAIDSEVVDRDIQRSKSVFDRNTKIKDFMRDLCIPQIVQSWWTILERCSDVTAQCLCLDAVAAFVDWIDVELVANDVFVPLVIARLGNKDISEAAVRAVTALIQKGMPAAKKLTLVTALTDVMRNNHLITVNPNSDYEDVLRAGSLLSAVGSVLIETYHK
;
A
#
# COMPACT_ATOMS: atom_id res chain seq x y z
N MET A 1 19.52 -8.32 -16.68
CA MET A 1 18.31 -8.34 -15.82
C MET A 1 17.73 -6.94 -15.60
N VAL A 2 18.54 -5.91 -15.35
CA VAL A 2 18.08 -4.50 -15.18
C VAL A 2 17.36 -3.96 -16.43
N VAL A 3 17.86 -4.28 -17.64
CA VAL A 3 17.25 -3.82 -18.91
C VAL A 3 15.82 -4.34 -19.10
N THR A 4 15.50 -5.54 -18.59
CA THR A 4 14.21 -6.19 -18.79
C THR A 4 13.10 -5.57 -17.95
N PHE A 5 13.41 -5.17 -16.71
CA PHE A 5 12.44 -4.55 -15.82
C PHE A 5 12.04 -3.15 -16.32
N GLN A 6 13.02 -2.35 -16.76
CA GLN A 6 12.77 -1.03 -17.34
C GLN A 6 11.99 -1.10 -18.67
N SER A 7 12.25 -2.12 -19.50
CA SER A 7 11.45 -2.37 -20.71
C SER A 7 10.00 -2.79 -20.38
N PHE A 8 9.80 -3.56 -19.31
CA PHE A 8 8.47 -3.91 -18.83
C PHE A 8 7.72 -2.66 -18.30
N LEU A 9 8.38 -1.82 -17.50
CA LEU A 9 7.80 -0.60 -16.97
C LEU A 9 7.42 0.43 -18.05
N SER A 10 8.08 0.40 -19.21
CA SER A 10 7.83 1.36 -20.29
C SER A 10 6.77 0.93 -21.30
N ARG A 11 6.56 -0.38 -21.51
CA ARG A 11 5.60 -0.90 -22.51
C ARG A 11 4.68 -2.01 -22.00
N GLY A 12 5.10 -2.75 -20.98
CA GLY A 12 4.32 -3.84 -20.40
C GLY A 12 3.13 -3.37 -19.57
N LEU A 13 3.18 -2.13 -19.05
CA LEU A 13 2.11 -1.53 -18.26
C LEU A 13 0.87 -1.15 -19.09
N ASP A 14 0.96 -1.17 -20.43
CA ASP A 14 -0.19 -0.93 -21.32
C ASP A 14 -1.12 -2.15 -21.42
N SER A 15 -0.66 -3.33 -20.99
CA SER A 15 -1.41 -4.58 -21.06
C SER A 15 -1.90 -4.99 -19.67
N VAL A 16 -3.21 -4.88 -19.43
CA VAL A 16 -3.84 -5.25 -18.15
C VAL A 16 -3.48 -6.67 -17.69
N PRO A 17 -3.52 -7.73 -18.55
CA PRO A 17 -3.11 -9.07 -18.13
C PRO A 17 -1.66 -9.15 -17.64
N LEU A 18 -0.74 -8.41 -18.29
CA LEU A 18 0.67 -8.38 -17.87
C LEU A 18 0.85 -7.63 -16.55
N VAL A 19 0.13 -6.53 -16.35
CA VAL A 19 0.10 -5.80 -15.07
C VAL A 19 -0.42 -6.70 -13.95
N VAL A 20 -1.53 -7.40 -14.17
CA VAL A 20 -2.11 -8.32 -13.19
C VAL A 20 -1.14 -9.47 -12.86
N PHE A 21 -0.49 -10.06 -13.87
CA PHE A 21 0.52 -11.10 -13.65
C PHE A 21 1.71 -10.59 -12.83
N TYR A 22 2.22 -9.40 -13.16
CA TYR A 22 3.29 -8.75 -12.42
C TYR A 22 2.92 -8.49 -10.96
N LEU A 23 1.75 -7.91 -10.69
CA LEU A 23 1.30 -7.61 -9.33
C LEU A 23 1.08 -8.88 -8.50
N LYS A 24 0.49 -9.92 -9.10
CA LYS A 24 0.36 -11.24 -8.45
C LYS A 24 1.73 -11.85 -8.12
N THR A 25 2.72 -11.63 -8.98
CA THR A 25 4.10 -12.07 -8.74
C THR A 25 4.71 -11.33 -7.55
N LEU A 26 4.49 -10.02 -7.41
CA LEU A 26 4.94 -9.26 -6.23
C LEU A 26 4.31 -9.80 -4.93
N LEU A 27 3.00 -10.04 -4.94
CA LEU A 27 2.30 -10.58 -3.78
C LEU A 27 2.78 -11.98 -3.40
N ALA A 28 3.08 -12.83 -4.39
CA ALA A 28 3.67 -14.15 -4.14
C ALA A 28 5.09 -14.06 -3.56
N ILE A 29 5.87 -13.05 -3.96
CA ILE A 29 7.19 -12.80 -3.34
C ILE A 29 7.02 -12.39 -1.88
N ASP A 30 6.07 -11.52 -1.58
CA ASP A 30 5.82 -11.07 -0.21
C ASP A 30 5.43 -12.24 0.71
N SER A 31 4.49 -13.09 0.28
CA SER A 31 4.06 -14.26 1.06
C SER A 31 5.21 -15.24 1.34
N GLU A 32 6.10 -15.46 0.36
CA GLU A 32 7.19 -16.43 0.52
C GLU A 32 8.42 -15.87 1.25
N VAL A 33 8.71 -14.59 1.06
CA VAL A 33 9.98 -13.96 1.48
C VAL A 33 9.80 -13.10 2.73
N VAL A 34 8.70 -12.36 2.84
CA VAL A 34 8.56 -11.27 3.83
C VAL A 34 7.62 -11.63 4.96
N ASP A 35 6.52 -12.31 4.66
CA ASP A 35 5.44 -12.64 5.61
C ASP A 35 6.02 -13.20 6.91
N ARG A 36 5.86 -12.49 8.01
CA ARG A 36 6.49 -12.82 9.30
C ARG A 36 5.71 -13.85 10.11
N ASP A 37 4.46 -14.11 9.74
CA ASP A 37 3.58 -15.02 10.46
C ASP A 37 3.87 -16.48 10.09
N ILE A 38 4.50 -16.70 8.94
CA ILE A 38 4.99 -18.01 8.53
C ILE A 38 6.26 -18.36 9.31
N GLN A 39 6.14 -19.37 10.16
CA GLN A 39 7.25 -19.91 10.93
C GLN A 39 8.25 -20.61 10.00
N ARG A 40 9.44 -20.01 9.83
CA ARG A 40 10.50 -20.53 8.95
C ARG A 40 11.70 -21.00 9.75
N SER A 41 12.43 -21.97 9.19
CA SER A 41 13.72 -22.36 9.76
C SER A 41 14.70 -21.19 9.70
N LYS A 42 15.68 -21.18 10.60
CA LYS A 42 16.69 -20.11 10.66
C LYS A 42 17.41 -19.89 9.32
N SER A 43 17.78 -20.97 8.63
CA SER A 43 18.45 -20.88 7.33
C SER A 43 17.58 -20.23 6.25
N VAL A 44 16.28 -20.49 6.24
CA VAL A 44 15.34 -19.87 5.30
C VAL A 44 15.13 -18.41 5.66
N PHE A 45 14.98 -18.08 6.95
CA PHE A 45 14.85 -16.70 7.42
C PHE A 45 16.07 -15.84 7.02
N ASP A 46 17.28 -16.35 7.24
CA ASP A 46 18.53 -15.66 6.89
C ASP A 46 18.65 -15.44 5.37
N ARG A 47 18.25 -16.44 4.57
CA ARG A 47 18.19 -16.33 3.10
C ARG A 47 17.17 -15.28 2.66
N ASN A 48 15.96 -15.31 3.23
CA ASN A 48 14.89 -14.39 2.88
C ASN A 48 15.23 -12.94 3.24
N THR A 49 15.91 -12.74 4.38
CA THR A 49 16.44 -11.42 4.78
C THR A 49 17.40 -10.88 3.72
N LYS A 50 18.34 -11.69 3.24
CA LYS A 50 19.25 -11.28 2.15
C LYS A 50 18.49 -10.94 0.87
N ILE A 51 17.51 -11.74 0.46
CA ILE A 51 16.69 -11.46 -0.73
C ILE A 51 15.99 -10.11 -0.58
N LYS A 52 15.36 -9.86 0.57
CA LYS A 52 14.65 -8.62 0.86
C LYS A 52 15.57 -7.41 0.83
N ASP A 53 16.76 -7.50 1.41
CA ASP A 53 17.74 -6.41 1.40
C ASP A 53 18.26 -6.14 -0.03
N PHE A 54 18.58 -7.18 -0.81
CA PHE A 54 18.94 -7.01 -2.22
C PHE A 54 17.81 -6.39 -3.05
N MET A 55 16.56 -6.77 -2.79
CA MET A 55 15.41 -6.16 -3.46
C MET A 55 15.31 -4.67 -3.11
N ARG A 56 15.44 -4.33 -1.82
CA ARG A 56 15.41 -2.94 -1.33
C ARG A 56 16.43 -2.07 -2.07
N ASP A 57 17.64 -2.59 -2.24
CA ASP A 57 18.74 -1.84 -2.87
C ASP A 57 18.62 -1.74 -4.40
N LEU A 58 18.06 -2.77 -5.06
CA LEU A 58 18.13 -2.89 -6.52
C LEU A 58 16.84 -2.56 -7.26
N CYS A 59 15.68 -2.93 -6.73
CA CYS A 59 14.43 -2.90 -7.49
C CYS A 59 13.27 -2.17 -6.82
N ILE A 60 13.27 -2.00 -5.50
CA ILE A 60 12.16 -1.34 -4.79
C ILE A 60 11.84 0.07 -5.32
N PRO A 61 12.81 0.96 -5.61
CA PRO A 61 12.47 2.26 -6.20
C PRO A 61 11.73 2.16 -7.53
N GLN A 62 12.09 1.19 -8.37
CA GLN A 62 11.45 0.95 -9.67
C GLN A 62 10.07 0.30 -9.50
N ILE A 63 9.90 -0.56 -8.49
CA ILE A 63 8.62 -1.16 -8.12
C ILE A 63 7.65 -0.07 -7.59
N VAL A 64 8.10 0.83 -6.72
CA VAL A 64 7.27 1.94 -6.23
C VAL A 64 6.84 2.86 -7.38
N GLN A 65 7.76 3.16 -8.31
CA GLN A 65 7.44 3.92 -9.52
C GLN A 65 6.41 3.21 -10.41
N SER A 66 6.45 1.87 -10.47
CA SER A 66 5.46 1.09 -11.21
C SER A 66 4.08 1.20 -10.56
N TRP A 67 4.00 1.12 -9.23
CA TRP A 67 2.73 1.29 -8.50
C TRP A 67 2.12 2.66 -8.76
N TRP A 68 2.91 3.72 -8.69
CA TRP A 68 2.45 5.06 -9.01
C TRP A 68 1.87 5.11 -10.44
N THR A 69 2.61 4.56 -11.41
CA THR A 69 2.21 4.54 -12.82
C THR A 69 0.93 3.74 -13.05
N ILE A 70 0.78 2.58 -12.39
CA ILE A 70 -0.40 1.73 -12.47
C ILE A 70 -1.62 2.44 -11.87
N LEU A 71 -1.50 3.01 -10.68
CA LEU A 71 -2.60 3.72 -10.00
C LEU A 71 -3.04 4.99 -10.76
N GLU A 72 -2.11 5.65 -11.46
CA GLU A 72 -2.40 6.84 -12.25
C GLU A 72 -3.00 6.53 -13.62
N ARG A 73 -2.51 5.49 -14.31
CA ARG A 73 -2.82 5.25 -15.74
C ARG A 73 -3.75 4.07 -16.00
N CYS A 74 -3.82 3.10 -15.10
CA CYS A 74 -4.62 1.89 -15.30
C CYS A 74 -6.01 2.06 -14.67
N SER A 75 -7.06 2.05 -15.49
CA SER A 75 -8.45 2.11 -14.99
C SER A 75 -9.04 0.75 -14.60
N ASP A 76 -8.32 -0.35 -14.84
CA ASP A 76 -8.80 -1.68 -14.51
C ASP A 76 -8.86 -1.88 -12.99
N VAL A 77 -10.05 -2.23 -12.48
CA VAL A 77 -10.32 -2.39 -11.05
C VAL A 77 -9.44 -3.49 -10.44
N THR A 78 -9.26 -4.61 -11.13
CA THR A 78 -8.47 -5.73 -10.62
C THR A 78 -7.00 -5.34 -10.48
N ALA A 79 -6.44 -4.67 -11.49
CA ALA A 79 -5.08 -4.16 -11.44
C ALA A 79 -4.89 -3.11 -10.34
N GLN A 80 -5.83 -2.18 -10.16
CA GLN A 80 -5.76 -1.20 -9.08
C GLN A 80 -5.82 -1.85 -7.68
N CYS A 81 -6.74 -2.80 -7.46
CA CYS A 81 -6.82 -3.53 -6.20
C CYS A 81 -5.53 -4.29 -5.89
N LEU A 82 -5.01 -5.07 -6.85
CA LEU A 82 -3.76 -5.80 -6.67
C LEU A 82 -2.57 -4.87 -6.43
N CYS A 83 -2.57 -3.68 -7.03
CA CYS A 83 -1.53 -2.69 -6.82
C CYS A 83 -1.59 -2.12 -5.39
N LEU A 84 -2.79 -1.81 -4.89
CA LEU A 84 -2.99 -1.34 -3.52
C LEU A 84 -2.64 -2.43 -2.49
N ASP A 85 -2.99 -3.68 -2.76
CA ASP A 85 -2.60 -4.81 -1.92
C ASP A 85 -1.07 -5.00 -1.90
N ALA A 86 -0.40 -4.85 -3.05
CA ALA A 86 1.07 -4.88 -3.11
C ALA A 86 1.70 -3.73 -2.31
N VAL A 87 1.11 -2.53 -2.36
CA VAL A 87 1.51 -1.41 -1.50
C VAL A 87 1.36 -1.79 -0.02
N ALA A 88 0.19 -2.28 0.39
CA ALA A 88 -0.06 -2.67 1.78
C ALA A 88 0.95 -3.70 2.30
N ALA A 89 1.29 -4.68 1.48
CA ALA A 89 2.24 -5.75 1.81
C ALA A 89 3.69 -5.24 1.95
N PHE A 90 4.14 -4.39 1.02
CA PHE A 90 5.55 -4.01 0.95
C PHE A 90 5.91 -2.84 1.87
N VAL A 91 4.95 -1.98 2.20
CA VAL A 91 5.17 -0.72 2.92
C VAL A 91 5.92 -0.92 4.24
N ASP A 92 5.70 -2.01 4.98
CA ASP A 92 6.37 -2.23 6.29
C ASP A 92 7.91 -2.27 6.19
N TRP A 93 8.46 -2.88 5.13
CA TRP A 93 9.88 -3.18 5.06
C TRP A 93 10.68 -2.36 4.04
N ILE A 94 10.04 -1.56 3.19
CA ILE A 94 10.74 -0.66 2.27
C ILE A 94 11.14 0.66 2.92
N ASP A 95 11.92 1.48 2.22
CA ASP A 95 12.26 2.82 2.69
C ASP A 95 11.00 3.70 2.81
N VAL A 96 10.92 4.43 3.93
CA VAL A 96 9.83 5.35 4.22
C VAL A 96 9.75 6.50 3.24
N GLU A 97 10.89 6.99 2.73
CA GLU A 97 10.90 8.17 1.86
C GLU A 97 10.29 7.89 0.48
N LEU A 98 10.29 6.63 0.05
CA LEU A 98 9.70 6.21 -1.22
C LEU A 98 8.17 6.29 -1.22
N VAL A 99 7.54 6.12 -0.06
CA VAL A 99 6.07 6.01 0.05
C VAL A 99 5.43 7.10 0.91
N ALA A 100 6.13 7.64 1.90
CA ALA A 100 5.65 8.70 2.78
C ALA A 100 6.11 10.08 2.29
N ASN A 101 5.65 10.44 1.09
CA ASN A 101 5.92 11.73 0.44
C ASN A 101 4.63 12.35 -0.11
N ASP A 102 4.70 13.64 -0.44
CA ASP A 102 3.55 14.47 -0.86
C ASP A 102 3.00 14.10 -2.25
N VAL A 103 3.57 13.09 -2.91
CA VAL A 103 3.11 12.60 -4.22
C VAL A 103 2.40 11.26 -4.08
N PHE A 104 3.04 10.29 -3.43
CA PHE A 104 2.53 8.92 -3.34
C PHE A 104 1.38 8.80 -2.34
N VAL A 105 1.46 9.48 -1.19
CA VAL A 105 0.42 9.45 -0.16
C VAL A 105 -0.93 9.94 -0.71
N PRO A 106 -1.03 11.13 -1.32
CA PRO A 106 -2.31 11.61 -1.83
C PRO A 106 -2.89 10.71 -2.92
N LEU A 107 -2.04 10.10 -3.76
CA LEU A 107 -2.47 9.16 -4.81
C LEU A 107 -3.20 7.95 -4.22
N VAL A 108 -2.63 7.33 -3.18
CA VAL A 108 -3.24 6.17 -2.50
C VAL A 108 -4.51 6.58 -1.76
N ILE A 109 -4.47 7.69 -1.02
CA ILE A 109 -5.63 8.21 -0.28
C ILE A 109 -6.81 8.53 -1.22
N ALA A 110 -6.55 9.08 -2.41
CA ALA A 110 -7.59 9.40 -3.39
C ALA A 110 -8.38 8.16 -3.86
N ARG A 111 -7.83 6.94 -3.72
CA ARG A 111 -8.52 5.70 -4.09
C ARG A 111 -9.64 5.32 -3.10
N LEU A 112 -9.64 5.85 -1.89
CA LEU A 112 -10.68 5.58 -0.88
C LEU A 112 -12.08 6.04 -1.32
N GLY A 113 -12.18 7.00 -2.25
CA GLY A 113 -13.47 7.49 -2.76
C GLY A 113 -14.12 6.59 -3.80
N ASN A 114 -13.40 5.59 -4.35
CA ASN A 114 -13.94 4.68 -5.34
C ASN A 114 -14.36 3.36 -4.67
N LYS A 115 -15.67 3.08 -4.68
CA LYS A 115 -16.26 1.90 -4.02
C LYS A 115 -15.63 0.58 -4.48
N ASP A 116 -15.38 0.42 -5.78
CA ASP A 116 -14.89 -0.84 -6.35
C ASP A 116 -13.47 -1.21 -5.91
N ILE A 117 -12.69 -0.24 -5.44
CA ILE A 117 -11.29 -0.42 -5.00
C ILE A 117 -11.08 -0.03 -3.53
N SER A 118 -12.14 0.44 -2.85
CA SER A 118 -12.00 1.09 -1.56
C SER A 118 -11.45 0.15 -0.50
N GLU A 119 -11.80 -1.14 -0.54
CA GLU A 119 -11.34 -2.11 0.46
C GLU A 119 -9.81 -2.27 0.42
N ALA A 120 -9.25 -2.43 -0.80
CA ALA A 120 -7.80 -2.49 -1.01
C ALA A 120 -7.13 -1.16 -0.63
N ALA A 121 -7.78 -0.03 -0.94
CA ALA A 121 -7.29 1.29 -0.55
C ALA A 121 -7.23 1.47 0.98
N VAL A 122 -8.23 0.98 1.72
CA VAL A 122 -8.23 1.00 3.20
C VAL A 122 -7.05 0.22 3.75
N ARG A 123 -6.76 -0.98 3.21
CA ARG A 123 -5.58 -1.76 3.61
C ARG A 123 -4.28 -1.01 3.35
N ALA A 124 -4.12 -0.47 2.15
CA ALA A 124 -2.91 0.28 1.75
C ALA A 124 -2.69 1.53 2.62
N VAL A 125 -3.73 2.33 2.83
CA VAL A 125 -3.66 3.53 3.68
C VAL A 125 -3.37 3.16 5.12
N THR A 126 -4.01 2.12 5.65
CA THR A 126 -3.76 1.64 7.02
C THR A 126 -2.29 1.26 7.20
N ALA A 127 -1.72 0.49 6.27
CA ALA A 127 -0.30 0.13 6.30
C ALA A 127 0.61 1.36 6.21
N LEU A 128 0.29 2.35 5.37
CA LEU A 128 1.05 3.60 5.25
C LEU A 128 1.08 4.41 6.54
N ILE A 129 -0.06 4.59 7.21
CA ILE A 129 -0.12 5.38 8.44
C ILE A 129 0.48 4.65 9.65
N GLN A 130 0.48 3.31 9.62
CA GLN A 130 1.12 2.48 10.65
C GLN A 130 2.65 2.43 10.50
N LYS A 131 3.18 2.69 9.29
CA LYS A 131 4.63 2.69 9.05
C LYS A 131 5.37 3.59 10.04
N GLY A 132 6.49 3.09 10.54
CA GLY A 132 7.38 3.85 11.41
C GLY A 132 7.94 5.08 10.68
N MET A 133 7.62 6.27 11.17
CA MET A 133 8.12 7.55 10.64
C MET A 133 8.11 8.62 11.75
N PRO A 134 8.82 9.75 11.59
CA PRO A 134 8.81 10.85 12.56
C PRO A 134 7.39 11.37 12.85
N ALA A 135 7.11 11.70 14.11
CA ALA A 135 5.79 12.12 14.57
C ALA A 135 5.19 13.26 13.74
N ALA A 136 5.99 14.28 13.39
CA ALA A 136 5.52 15.41 12.57
C ALA A 136 5.02 14.98 11.17
N LYS A 137 5.74 14.07 10.50
CA LYS A 137 5.32 13.53 9.19
C LYS A 137 4.07 12.65 9.35
N LYS A 138 4.04 11.82 10.39
CA LYS A 138 2.91 10.94 10.71
C LYS A 138 1.63 11.73 10.97
N LEU A 139 1.70 12.81 11.76
CA LEU A 139 0.55 13.68 12.02
C LEU A 139 0.04 14.36 10.75
N THR A 140 0.96 14.87 9.90
CA THR A 140 0.58 15.49 8.62
C THR A 140 -0.20 14.52 7.74
N LEU A 141 0.28 13.29 7.63
CA LEU A 141 -0.38 12.21 6.89
C LEU A 141 -1.77 11.88 7.46
N VAL A 142 -1.89 11.73 8.78
CA VAL A 142 -3.16 11.42 9.45
C VAL A 142 -4.17 12.57 9.30
N THR A 143 -3.71 13.83 9.35
CA THR A 143 -4.58 15.00 9.11
C THR A 143 -5.11 14.99 7.68
N ALA A 144 -4.26 14.81 6.67
CA ALA A 144 -4.67 14.74 5.27
C ALA A 144 -5.68 13.60 5.02
N LEU A 145 -5.44 12.43 5.60
CA LEU A 145 -6.36 11.30 5.55
C LEU A 145 -7.72 11.65 6.18
N THR A 146 -7.71 12.27 7.36
CA THR A 146 -8.95 12.66 8.07
C THR A 146 -9.78 13.64 7.24
N ASP A 147 -9.14 14.58 6.54
CA ASP A 147 -9.83 15.52 5.67
C ASP A 147 -10.46 14.82 4.46
N VAL A 148 -9.75 13.89 3.81
CA VAL A 148 -10.34 13.08 2.72
C VAL A 148 -11.51 12.23 3.23
N MET A 149 -11.36 11.62 4.40
CA MET A 149 -12.42 10.84 5.05
C MET A 149 -13.67 11.69 5.30
N ARG A 150 -13.51 12.92 5.78
CA ARG A 150 -14.62 13.85 6.03
C ARG A 150 -15.27 14.31 4.73
N ASN A 151 -14.47 14.74 3.75
CA ASN A 151 -14.96 15.33 2.50
C ASN A 151 -15.69 14.33 1.60
N ASN A 152 -15.31 13.04 1.66
CA ASN A 152 -15.92 11.98 0.86
C ASN A 152 -16.94 11.16 1.67
N HIS A 153 -17.36 11.63 2.85
CA HIS A 153 -18.30 10.94 3.73
C HIS A 153 -17.89 9.49 4.06
N LEU A 154 -16.58 9.21 4.12
CA LEU A 154 -16.07 7.84 4.23
C LEU A 154 -16.26 7.24 5.62
N ILE A 155 -16.50 8.06 6.63
CA ILE A 155 -16.75 7.62 8.01
C ILE A 155 -18.21 7.78 8.43
N THR A 156 -19.07 8.17 7.50
CA THR A 156 -20.49 8.34 7.78
C THR A 156 -21.19 6.98 7.67
N VAL A 157 -21.61 6.45 8.82
CA VAL A 157 -22.43 5.23 8.92
C VAL A 157 -23.84 5.61 9.37
N ASN A 158 -24.85 5.05 8.71
CA ASN A 158 -26.26 5.26 9.04
C ASN A 158 -27.03 3.92 8.99
N PRO A 159 -28.31 3.86 9.41
CA PRO A 159 -29.07 2.60 9.44
C PRO A 159 -29.24 1.89 8.09
N ASN A 160 -29.02 2.58 6.97
CA ASN A 160 -29.08 2.02 5.62
C ASN A 160 -27.69 1.68 5.05
N SER A 161 -26.61 1.93 5.79
CA SER A 161 -25.25 1.56 5.37
C SER A 161 -25.15 0.04 5.23
N ASP A 162 -24.55 -0.40 4.13
CA ASP A 162 -24.23 -1.81 3.93
C ASP A 162 -23.01 -2.23 4.77
N TYR A 163 -22.71 -3.54 4.74
CA TYR A 163 -21.59 -4.11 5.46
C TYR A 163 -20.24 -3.49 5.07
N GLU A 164 -20.04 -3.18 3.79
CA GLU A 164 -18.77 -2.65 3.28
C GLU A 164 -18.53 -1.22 3.76
N ASP A 165 -19.57 -0.39 3.77
CA ASP A 165 -19.53 0.98 4.30
C ASP A 165 -19.18 0.98 5.79
N VAL A 166 -19.79 0.09 6.59
CA VAL A 166 -19.50 -0.04 8.03
C VAL A 166 -18.07 -0.52 8.26
N LEU A 167 -17.64 -1.56 7.54
CA LEU A 167 -16.29 -2.13 7.66
C LEU A 167 -15.22 -1.07 7.32
N ARG A 168 -15.39 -0.38 6.19
CA ARG A 168 -14.50 0.69 5.74
C ARG A 168 -14.38 1.81 6.76
N ALA A 169 -15.50 2.34 7.26
CA ALA A 169 -15.50 3.39 8.27
C ALA A 169 -14.82 2.94 9.57
N GLY A 170 -15.16 1.74 10.06
CA GLY A 170 -14.59 1.17 11.28
C GLY A 170 -13.09 0.94 11.19
N SER A 171 -12.62 0.35 10.09
CA SER A 171 -11.18 0.12 9.85
C SER A 171 -10.39 1.42 9.80
N LEU A 172 -10.87 2.43 9.07
CA LEU A 172 -10.18 3.72 8.98
C LEU A 172 -10.14 4.45 10.33
N LEU A 173 -11.25 4.51 11.06
CA LEU A 173 -11.31 5.14 12.39
C LEU A 173 -10.40 4.42 13.39
N SER A 174 -10.40 3.10 13.39
CA SER A 174 -9.52 2.29 14.25
C SER A 174 -8.04 2.55 13.94
N ALA A 175 -7.68 2.59 12.65
CA ALA A 175 -6.31 2.83 12.22
C ALA A 175 -5.83 4.24 12.60
N VAL A 176 -6.64 5.27 12.32
CA VAL A 176 -6.35 6.66 12.72
C VAL A 176 -6.22 6.78 14.24
N GLY A 177 -7.18 6.23 15.00
CA GLY A 177 -7.16 6.28 16.46
C GLY A 177 -5.91 5.62 17.05
N SER A 178 -5.55 4.44 16.54
CA SER A 178 -4.36 3.70 16.97
C SER A 178 -3.09 4.51 16.73
N VAL A 179 -2.95 5.12 15.55
CA VAL A 179 -1.79 5.94 15.18
C VAL A 179 -1.69 7.21 16.03
N LEU A 180 -2.80 7.87 16.32
CA LEU A 180 -2.82 9.08 17.16
C LEU A 180 -2.42 8.75 18.61
N ILE A 181 -2.92 7.65 19.17
CA ILE A 181 -2.52 7.18 20.52
C ILE A 181 -1.03 6.84 20.54
N GLU A 182 -0.54 6.09 19.55
CA GLU A 182 0.88 5.74 19.43
C GLU A 182 1.77 6.99 19.35
N THR A 183 1.33 8.01 18.61
CA THR A 183 2.10 9.25 18.42
C THR A 183 2.10 10.13 19.67
N TYR A 184 1.04 10.09 20.49
CA TYR A 184 0.99 10.82 21.76
C TYR A 184 1.95 10.25 22.82
N HIS A 185 2.21 8.94 22.78
CA HIS A 185 3.09 8.26 23.73
C HIS A 185 4.58 8.28 23.36
N LYS A 186 4.95 8.84 22.20
CA LYS A 186 6.34 8.94 21.70
C LYS A 186 6.85 10.37 21.77
#